data_AF-A0A7S3UMY7-F1
#
_entry.id   AF-A0A7S3UMY7-F1
#
_cell.length_a   1.000
_cell.length_b   1.000
_cell.length_c   1.000
_cell.angle_alpha   90.00
_cell.angle_beta   90.00
_cell.angle_gamma   90.00
#
_symmetry.space_group_name_H-M   'P 1'
#
loop_
_entity.id
_entity.type
_entity.pdbx_description
1 polymer ?
#
loop_
_entity_poly.entity_id
_entity_poly.type
_entity_poly.pdbx_seq_one_letter_code
_entity_poly.pdbx_strand_id
1 'polypeptide(L)'
;LESGRTNLRRVTYLVLDEADRMLDMGFEPQIRKITSQVRPDRQTLLWSATWPKEIQGLARDLCREEPVHINVGSMSLKACHNVTQYVDVVQEYEKKDKLKQLLERIMDGSKIVIFT
;
A
#
# COMPACT_ATOMS: atom_id res chain seq x y z
N LEU A 1 1.33 22.55 -11.01
CA LEU A 1 0.37 23.49 -10.38
C LEU A 1 1.06 24.82 -10.09
N GLU A 2 2.11 24.83 -9.25
CA GLU A 2 2.86 26.06 -8.91
C GLU A 2 3.55 26.71 -10.11
N SER A 3 4.07 25.91 -11.04
CA SER A 3 4.67 26.41 -12.28
C SER A 3 3.65 26.84 -13.35
N GLY A 4 2.34 26.84 -13.05
CA GLY A 4 1.29 27.27 -13.97
C GLY A 4 1.03 26.38 -15.19
N ARG A 5 1.78 25.28 -15.36
CA ARG A 5 1.68 24.41 -16.55
C ARG A 5 0.37 23.64 -16.69
N THR A 6 -0.37 23.46 -15.59
CA THR A 6 -1.64 22.73 -15.56
C THR A 6 -2.49 23.19 -14.36
N ASN A 7 -3.77 22.83 -14.35
CA ASN A 7 -4.70 23.08 -13.24
C ASN A 7 -5.68 21.92 -13.08
N LEU A 8 -6.29 21.81 -11.90
CA LEU A 8 -7.24 20.73 -11.56
C LEU A 8 -8.70 21.21 -11.49
N ARG A 9 -9.01 22.39 -12.04
CA ARG A 9 -10.34 23.03 -11.90
C ARG A 9 -11.48 22.20 -12.51
N ARG A 10 -11.17 21.35 -13.51
CA ARG A 10 -12.14 20.50 -14.22
C ARG A 10 -12.15 19.04 -13.76
N VAL A 11 -11.33 18.68 -12.77
CA VAL A 11 -11.25 17.30 -12.29
C VAL A 11 -12.49 16.98 -11.46
N THR A 12 -13.32 16.05 -11.95
CA THR A 12 -14.53 15.58 -11.27
C THR A 12 -14.34 14.23 -10.58
N TYR A 13 -13.17 13.62 -10.75
CA TYR A 13 -12.84 12.29 -10.24
C TYR A 13 -11.40 12.29 -9.72
N LEU A 14 -11.22 11.90 -8.45
CA LEU A 14 -9.93 11.87 -7.78
C LEU A 14 -9.67 10.47 -7.22
N VAL A 15 -8.53 9.89 -7.55
CA VAL A 15 -8.08 8.59 -7.05
C VAL A 15 -6.82 8.81 -6.22
N LEU A 16 -6.82 8.26 -5.01
CA LEU A 16 -5.64 8.16 -4.16
C LEU A 16 -5.35 6.68 -3.93
N ASP A 17 -4.31 6.15 -4.59
CA ASP A 17 -3.92 4.74 -4.51
C ASP A 17 -2.69 4.55 -3.62
N GLU A 18 -2.58 3.42 -2.93
CA GLU A 18 -1.56 3.15 -1.90
C GLU A 18 -1.42 4.29 -0.87
N ALA A 19 -2.54 4.76 -0.33
CA ALA A 19 -2.57 5.92 0.55
C ALA A 19 -1.70 5.76 1.81
N ASP A 20 -1.65 4.55 2.38
CA ASP A 20 -0.76 4.21 3.50
C ASP A 20 0.71 4.37 3.14
N ARG A 21 1.14 3.87 1.98
CA ARG A 21 2.52 4.06 1.50
C ARG A 21 2.89 5.51 1.31
N MET A 22 1.99 6.32 0.76
CA MET A 22 2.25 7.76 0.61
C MET A 22 2.38 8.47 1.96
N LEU A 23 1.60 8.08 2.96
CA LEU A 23 1.76 8.61 4.32
C LEU A 23 3.07 8.16 4.96
N ASP A 24 3.47 6.90 4.79
CA ASP A 24 4.78 6.38 5.24
C ASP A 24 5.94 7.16 4.63
N MET A 25 5.80 7.61 3.37
CA MET A 25 6.78 8.45 2.67
C MET A 25 6.73 9.93 3.07
N GLY A 26 5.78 10.33 3.93
CA GLY A 26 5.62 11.71 4.38
C GLY A 26 4.98 12.64 3.34
N PHE A 27 4.23 12.12 2.37
CA PHE A 27 3.59 12.92 1.33
C PHE A 27 2.27 13.58 1.73
N GLU A 28 1.85 13.48 3.00
CA GLU A 28 0.59 14.08 3.46
C GLU A 28 0.45 15.57 3.11
N PRO A 29 1.47 16.44 3.35
CA PRO A 29 1.35 17.86 3.00
C PRO A 29 1.12 18.09 1.51
N GLN A 30 1.78 17.31 0.66
CA GLN A 30 1.68 17.38 -0.80
C GLN A 30 0.31 16.91 -1.29
N ILE A 31 -0.21 15.81 -0.72
CA ILE A 31 -1.57 15.31 -1.01
C ILE A 31 -2.58 16.41 -0.69
N ARG A 32 -2.56 16.96 0.52
CA ARG A 32 -3.50 18.03 0.94
C ARG A 32 -3.39 19.27 0.06
N LYS A 33 -2.18 19.62 -0.37
CA LYS A 33 -1.94 20.75 -1.28
C LYS A 33 -2.51 20.50 -2.67
N ILE A 34 -2.43 19.28 -3.19
CA ILE A 34 -2.99 18.92 -4.49
C ILE A 34 -4.51 18.87 -4.42
N THR A 35 -5.07 18.19 -3.42
CA THR A 35 -6.52 17.96 -3.31
C THR A 35 -7.32 19.21 -2.96
N SER A 36 -6.71 20.18 -2.27
CA SER A 36 -7.31 21.50 -2.02
C SER A 36 -7.50 22.35 -3.28
N GLN A 37 -6.77 22.04 -4.36
CA GLN A 37 -6.89 22.73 -5.66
C GLN A 37 -7.89 22.05 -6.61
N VAL A 38 -8.48 20.91 -6.19
CA VAL A 38 -9.53 20.23 -6.93
C VAL A 38 -10.88 20.76 -6.48
N ARG A 39 -11.82 20.90 -7.44
CA ARG A 39 -13.20 21.32 -7.17
C ARG A 39 -13.84 20.49 -6.05
N PRO A 40 -14.78 21.08 -5.28
CA PRO A 40 -15.30 20.43 -4.12
C PRO A 40 -16.25 19.27 -4.43
N ASP A 41 -17.02 19.44 -5.49
CA ASP A 41 -17.98 18.51 -6.08
C ASP A 41 -17.27 17.55 -7.04
N ARG A 42 -16.58 16.59 -6.43
CA ARG A 42 -15.87 15.51 -7.12
C ARG A 42 -16.18 14.19 -6.44
N GLN A 43 -16.16 13.11 -7.21
CA GLN A 43 -16.07 11.78 -6.65
C GLN A 43 -14.63 11.50 -6.24
N THR A 44 -14.42 11.02 -5.01
CA THR A 44 -13.10 10.66 -4.50
C THR A 44 -13.08 9.19 -4.12
N LEU A 45 -12.05 8.47 -4.55
CA LEU A 45 -11.82 7.10 -4.18
C LEU A 45 -10.41 6.97 -3.59
N LEU A 46 -10.31 6.22 -2.50
CA LEU A 46 -9.08 6.03 -1.74
C LEU A 46 -8.86 4.52 -1.57
N TRP A 47 -7.67 4.06 -1.95
CA TRP A 47 -7.23 2.68 -1.79
C TRP A 47 -6.06 2.66 -0.82
N SER A 48 -6.11 1.71 0.11
CA SER A 48 -5.10 1.51 1.12
C SER A 48 -5.12 0.04 1.53
N ALA A 49 -3.95 -0.57 1.71
CA ALA A 49 -3.86 -1.94 2.19
C ALA A 49 -4.11 -2.03 3.70
N THR A 50 -3.84 -0.92 4.41
CA THR A 50 -3.99 -0.80 5.86
C THR A 50 -5.00 0.30 6.22
N TRP A 51 -5.55 0.26 7.44
CA TRP A 51 -6.56 1.22 7.90
C TRP A 51 -6.25 1.87 9.27
N PRO A 52 -5.05 2.45 9.46
CA PRO A 52 -4.70 3.14 10.69
C PRO A 52 -5.47 4.48 10.83
N LYS A 53 -5.35 5.15 11.99
CA LYS A 53 -6.13 6.37 12.30
C LYS A 53 -5.82 7.52 11.33
N GLU A 54 -4.59 7.56 10.84
CA GLU A 54 -4.07 8.55 9.89
C GLU A 54 -4.79 8.42 8.55
N ILE A 55 -4.96 7.20 8.05
CA ILE A 55 -5.71 6.92 6.81
C ILE A 55 -7.20 7.22 7.00
N GLN A 56 -7.77 6.91 8.16
CA GLN A 56 -9.14 7.30 8.49
C GLN A 56 -9.33 8.82 8.51
N GLY A 57 -8.35 9.56 9.05
CA GLY A 57 -8.32 11.02 8.98
C GLY A 57 -8.28 11.52 7.54
N LEU A 58 -7.37 10.99 6.73
CA LEU A 58 -7.23 11.35 5.33
C LEU A 58 -8.49 11.06 4.52
N ALA A 59 -9.11 9.90 4.72
CA ALA A 59 -10.36 9.53 4.05
C ALA A 59 -11.49 10.50 4.39
N ARG A 60 -11.65 10.89 5.66
CA ARG A 60 -12.66 11.88 6.09
C ARG A 60 -12.41 13.27 5.49
N ASP A 61 -11.15 13.66 5.36
CA ASP A 61 -10.79 14.97 4.80
C ASP A 61 -10.97 15.03 3.28
N LEU A 62 -10.70 13.92 2.58
CA LEU A 62 -10.71 13.87 1.13
C LEU A 62 -12.08 13.50 0.55
N CYS A 63 -12.81 12.60 1.21
CA CYS A 63 -14.16 12.19 0.85
C CYS A 63 -15.15 13.04 1.64
N ARG A 64 -15.71 14.07 1.00
CA ARG A 64 -16.60 15.06 1.66
C ARG A 64 -17.89 14.46 2.22
N GLU A 65 -18.45 13.48 1.52
CA GLU A 65 -19.59 12.70 2.01
C GLU A 65 -19.06 11.47 2.75
N GLU A 66 -19.88 10.90 3.63
CA GLU A 66 -19.53 9.66 4.32
C GLU A 66 -19.21 8.58 3.29
N PRO A 67 -17.93 8.16 3.16
CA PRO A 67 -17.53 7.27 2.08
C PRO A 67 -18.04 5.86 2.35
N VAL A 68 -18.50 5.19 1.29
CA VAL A 68 -18.77 3.75 1.37
C VAL A 68 -17.44 3.03 1.57
N HIS A 69 -17.27 2.41 2.73
CA HIS A 69 -16.08 1.65 3.07
C HIS A 69 -16.25 0.19 2.62
N ILE A 70 -15.43 -0.24 1.66
CA ILE A 70 -15.39 -1.62 1.17
C ILE A 70 -14.07 -2.23 1.63
N ASN A 71 -14.15 -3.22 2.51
CA ASN A 71 -13.01 -3.98 2.97
C ASN A 71 -13.08 -5.41 2.42
N VAL A 72 -12.00 -5.85 1.76
CA VAL A 72 -11.87 -7.22 1.25
C VAL A 72 -10.88 -7.96 2.15
N GLY A 73 -11.36 -8.98 2.86
CA GLY A 73 -10.55 -9.75 3.81
C GLY A 73 -10.59 -9.18 5.23
N SER A 74 -9.54 -9.42 6.01
CA SER A 74 -9.45 -8.98 7.41
C SER A 74 -8.61 -7.72 7.53
N MET A 75 -9.08 -6.72 8.29
CA MET A 75 -8.34 -5.49 8.59
C MET A 75 -7.12 -5.71 9.50
N SER A 76 -7.00 -6.88 10.14
CA SER A 76 -5.76 -7.23 10.81
C SER A 76 -4.74 -7.65 9.76
N LEU A 77 -3.62 -6.91 9.67
CA LEU A 77 -2.40 -7.34 8.97
C LEU A 77 -2.00 -8.71 9.50
N LYS A 78 -2.48 -9.76 8.85
CA LYS A 78 -2.12 -11.14 9.12
C LYS A 78 -1.37 -11.61 7.89
N ALA A 79 -0.21 -12.23 8.12
CA ALA A 79 0.45 -12.97 7.07
C ALA A 79 -0.58 -13.93 6.43
N CYS A 80 -0.56 -14.04 5.11
CA CYS A 80 -1.56 -14.81 4.38
C CYS A 80 -1.65 -16.23 4.96
N HIS A 81 -2.83 -16.60 5.46
CA HIS A 81 -3.05 -17.91 6.10
C HIS A 81 -2.89 -19.06 5.11
N ASN A 82 -2.99 -18.78 3.81
CA ASN A 82 -2.76 -19.75 2.74
C ASN A 82 -1.27 -19.89 2.37
N VAL A 83 -0.37 -19.10 2.97
CA VAL A 83 1.07 -19.22 2.78
C VAL A 83 1.68 -19.91 4.00
N THR A 84 2.14 -21.14 3.81
CA THR A 84 2.94 -21.84 4.82
C THR A 84 4.30 -21.17 4.95
N GLN A 85 4.64 -20.75 6.17
CA GLN A 85 5.89 -20.05 6.47
C GLN A 85 6.77 -20.93 7.34
N TYR A 86 8.05 -21.02 6.98
CA TYR A 86 9.08 -21.69 7.77
C TYR A 86 10.15 -20.67 8.15
N VAL A 87 10.63 -20.74 9.40
CA VAL A 87 11.67 -19.85 9.92
C VAL A 87 12.81 -20.72 10.43
N ASP A 88 13.98 -20.58 9.81
CA ASP A 88 15.22 -21.21 10.26
C ASP A 88 16.17 -20.14 10.80
N VAL A 89 16.52 -20.24 12.10
CA VAL A 89 17.48 -19.34 12.75
C VAL A 89 18.89 -19.90 12.55
N VAL A 90 19.72 -19.18 11.79
CA VAL A 90 21.07 -19.62 11.39
C VAL A 90 22.05 -18.46 11.45
N GLN A 91 23.34 -18.76 11.56
CA GLN A 91 24.39 -17.76 11.41
C GLN A 91 24.55 -17.35 9.94
N GLU A 92 25.08 -16.15 9.69
CA GLU A 92 25.21 -15.60 8.33
C GLU A 92 25.98 -16.54 7.39
N TYR A 93 27.06 -17.14 7.87
CA TYR A 93 27.89 -18.05 7.09
C TYR A 93 27.18 -19.37 6.75
N GLU A 94 26.12 -19.74 7.46
CA GLU A 94 25.37 -20.97 7.25
C GLU A 94 24.26 -20.82 6.20
N LYS A 95 23.82 -19.58 5.91
CA LYS A 95 22.69 -19.30 5.00
C LYS A 95 22.83 -19.98 3.64
N LYS A 96 24.04 -19.96 3.06
CA LYS A 96 24.29 -20.50 1.72
C LYS A 96 24.09 -22.01 1.66
N ASP A 97 24.61 -22.74 2.65
CA ASP A 97 24.51 -24.20 2.65
C ASP A 97 23.11 -24.65 3.07
N LYS A 98 22.45 -23.91 3.97
CA LYS A 98 21.02 -24.11 4.30
C LYS A 98 20.10 -23.88 3.11
N LEU A 99 20.35 -22.82 2.32
CA LEU A 99 19.59 -22.55 1.10
C LEU A 99 19.74 -23.70 0.09
N LYS A 100 20.95 -24.24 -0.11
CA LYS A 100 21.16 -25.40 -1.00
C LYS A 100 20.35 -26.61 -0.54
N GLN A 101 20.43 -26.96 0.75
CA GLN A 101 19.66 -28.08 1.32
C GLN A 101 18.15 -27.88 1.16
N LEU A 102 17.66 -26.64 1.35
CA LEU A 102 16.25 -26.31 1.14
C LEU A 102 15.86 -26.50 -0.33
N LEU A 103 16.65 -25.96 -1.26
CA LEU A 103 16.41 -26.07 -2.69
C LEU A 103 16.41 -27.54 -3.16
N GLU A 104 17.36 -28.35 -2.71
CA GLU A 104 17.39 -29.79 -3.01
C GLU A 104 16.10 -30.51 -2.58
N ARG A 105 15.46 -30.06 -1.50
CA ARG A 105 14.21 -30.63 -0.98
C ARG A 105 12.96 -30.15 -1.72
N ILE A 106 12.92 -28.88 -2.14
CA ILE A 106 11.70 -28.25 -2.67
C ILE A 106 11.70 -28.06 -4.18
N MET A 107 12.85 -28.20 -4.85
CA MET A 107 12.93 -28.05 -6.30
C MET A 107 12.19 -29.19 -7.00
N ASP A 108 11.07 -28.84 -7.61
CA ASP A 108 10.22 -29.73 -8.41
C ASP A 108 10.17 -29.31 -9.89
N GLY A 109 11.02 -28.36 -10.30
CA GLY A 109 11.03 -27.75 -11.64
C GLY A 109 10.23 -26.46 -11.76
N SER A 110 9.57 -26.01 -10.68
CA SER A 110 8.93 -24.69 -10.62
C SER A 110 9.94 -23.54 -10.52
N LYS A 111 9.47 -22.32 -10.78
CA LYS A 111 10.27 -21.10 -10.62
C LYS A 111 10.25 -20.67 -9.16
N ILE A 112 11.43 -20.47 -8.59
CA ILE A 112 11.63 -20.00 -7.20
C ILE A 112 12.25 -18.61 -7.24
N VAL A 113 11.74 -17.69 -6.41
CA VAL A 113 12.30 -16.33 -6.22
C VAL A 113 13.01 -16.28 -4.87
N ILE A 114 14.26 -15.82 -4.87
CA ILE A 114 15.07 -15.65 -3.67
C ILE A 114 15.36 -14.15 -3.53
N PHE A 115 14.98 -13.58 -2.38
CA PHE A 115 15.31 -12.21 -2.01
C PHE A 115 16.58 -12.22 -1.15
N THR A 116 17.55 -11.38 -1.46
CA THR A 116 18.83 -11.23 -0.73
C THR A 116 18.96 -9.84 -0.15
#